data_AF-A0A6B0GDU7-F1
#
_entry.id   AF-A0A6B0GDU7-F1
#
_cell.length_a   1.000
_cell.length_b   1.000
_cell.length_c   1.000
_cell.angle_alpha   90.00
_cell.angle_beta   90.00
_cell.angle_gamma   90.00
#
_symmetry.space_group_name_H-M   'P 1'
#
loop_
_entity.id
_entity.type
_entity.pdbx_description
1 polymer ?
#
loop_
_entity_poly.entity_id
_entity_poly.type
_entity_poly.pdbx_seq_one_letter_code
_entity_poly.pdbx_strand_id
1 'polypeptide(L)'
;MSDYSAEERRALRNVTDPATESPNLHRTTGLGQQQPAGASEEWLPEDVDDVDVDAMDDDDRELSEEIIEAIERPKQAPSFSKGYLPVCDLPGFGDAYPDCGDDMVHFCEDCGHTSAFGRTCRRSECPRCAPAWARNTAKTITGKLIALRSMLDARRETHQRFHHLMFSPSADWTLENSDPLKRTVKVIKQILSAYGVEGVWFYHPYRGDDSERELDDRGFWKQILGKGLDWDDVKDRLEYAPHFHVIVVGHHIEGSDVTKRVYEETDWILHRIHRDNSSISIPDDYALARAVSYCLSHTGVRMGYHDNGRNSNEYQYIGDTLREAQILDKYDPYVTKLVRRASVDTLGLSYNDFDCRVEREVGPRVIDMDSLPGFASKGDDDRDLDAAASTSTADQEVGVDDVLEGSDQDDTAFELRECTGTMSRISTAHRVLDDPEWDGEFADDLRDAYEEWLLDDPGREDRRGG
;
A
#
# COMPACT_ATOMS: atom_id res chain seq x y z
N MET A 1 8.81 6.37 -44.52
CA MET A 1 9.25 4.97 -44.26
C MET A 1 9.01 4.11 -45.51
N SER A 2 9.68 4.39 -46.63
CA SER A 2 9.34 3.76 -47.92
C SER A 2 10.50 3.31 -48.80
N ASP A 3 11.76 3.30 -48.34
CA ASP A 3 12.87 2.93 -49.23
C ASP A 3 13.92 2.07 -48.52
N TYR A 4 13.55 0.82 -48.23
CA TYR A 4 14.52 -0.25 -48.01
C TYR A 4 14.35 -1.32 -49.08
N SER A 5 15.45 -1.64 -49.74
CA SER A 5 15.56 -2.66 -50.78
C SER A 5 15.30 -4.07 -50.23
N ALA A 6 14.98 -5.01 -51.12
CA ALA A 6 14.71 -6.40 -50.74
C ALA A 6 15.95 -7.11 -50.13
N GLU A 7 17.17 -6.64 -50.42
CA GLU A 7 18.40 -7.14 -49.80
C GLU A 7 18.62 -6.58 -48.38
N GLU A 8 18.28 -5.32 -48.12
CA GLU A 8 18.36 -4.72 -46.78
C GLU A 8 17.35 -5.34 -45.80
N ARG A 9 16.17 -5.75 -46.30
CA ARG A 9 15.20 -6.54 -45.50
C ARG A 9 15.67 -7.96 -45.21
N ARG A 10 16.62 -8.48 -46.00
CA ARG A 10 17.22 -9.82 -45.80
C ARG A 10 18.38 -9.77 -44.80
N ALA A 11 19.14 -8.67 -44.78
CA ALA A 11 20.18 -8.44 -43.78
C ALA A 11 19.60 -8.22 -42.36
N LEU A 12 18.45 -7.56 -42.23
CA LEU A 12 17.76 -7.36 -40.95
C LEU A 12 17.09 -8.63 -40.38
N ARG A 13 16.99 -9.72 -41.16
CA ARG A 13 16.43 -11.01 -40.69
C ARG A 13 17.47 -11.99 -40.17
N ASN A 14 18.77 -11.69 -40.30
CA ASN A 14 19.86 -12.60 -39.96
C ASN A 14 20.75 -12.13 -38.79
N VAL A 15 20.29 -11.17 -37.97
CA VAL A 15 20.92 -10.88 -36.68
C VAL A 15 20.22 -11.74 -35.63
N THR A 16 20.60 -13.01 -35.57
CA THR A 16 20.36 -13.88 -34.42
C THR A 16 21.57 -13.80 -33.49
N ASP A 17 21.26 -13.62 -32.21
CA ASP A 17 22.15 -13.46 -31.06
C ASP A 17 23.40 -14.36 -31.04
N PRO A 18 24.55 -13.85 -30.56
CA PRO A 18 25.59 -14.69 -30.01
C PRO A 18 25.10 -15.29 -28.69
N ALA A 19 25.01 -16.62 -28.65
CA ALA A 19 24.70 -17.41 -27.48
C ALA A 19 25.62 -17.05 -26.29
N THR A 20 25.08 -16.34 -25.30
CA THR A 20 25.55 -16.43 -23.91
C THR A 20 24.78 -17.56 -23.25
N GLU A 21 25.49 -18.64 -22.94
CA GLU A 21 25.04 -19.74 -22.11
C GLU A 21 24.73 -19.23 -20.70
N SER A 22 23.48 -18.84 -20.45
CA SER A 22 22.94 -18.75 -19.09
C SER A 22 22.50 -20.16 -18.65
N PRO A 23 22.91 -20.63 -17.46
CA PRO A 23 22.51 -21.95 -16.99
C PRO A 23 21.01 -21.97 -16.68
N ASN A 24 20.28 -22.69 -17.52
CA ASN A 24 18.92 -23.13 -17.28
C ASN A 24 18.85 -23.98 -16.00
N LEU A 25 18.36 -23.38 -14.92
CA LEU A 25 17.76 -24.08 -13.80
C LEU A 25 16.46 -23.36 -13.48
N HIS A 26 15.34 -23.72 -14.11
CA HIS A 26 14.08 -23.79 -13.37
C HIS A 26 13.19 -24.89 -13.96
N ARG A 27 12.98 -25.86 -13.07
CA ARG A 27 12.16 -27.05 -13.20
C ARG A 27 10.72 -26.56 -13.12
N THR A 28 9.97 -26.56 -14.23
CA THR A 28 8.50 -26.44 -14.16
C THR A 28 7.95 -27.72 -13.55
N THR A 29 7.98 -27.82 -12.22
CA THR A 29 7.14 -28.76 -11.49
C THR A 29 5.70 -28.37 -11.77
N GLY A 30 4.87 -29.33 -12.19
CA GLY A 30 3.45 -29.09 -12.36
C GLY A 30 2.89 -28.62 -11.02
N LEU A 31 2.53 -27.34 -10.95
CA LEU A 31 1.79 -26.77 -9.82
C LEU A 31 0.48 -27.56 -9.74
N GLY A 32 0.42 -28.53 -8.82
CA GLY A 32 -0.84 -29.12 -8.42
C GLY A 32 -1.74 -27.98 -7.96
N GLN A 33 -2.93 -27.87 -8.54
CA GLN A 33 -3.92 -26.89 -8.09
C GLN A 33 -4.22 -27.21 -6.63
N GLN A 34 -3.75 -26.39 -5.71
CA GLN A 34 -4.16 -26.45 -4.31
C GLN A 34 -5.64 -26.08 -4.28
N GLN A 35 -6.47 -26.94 -3.70
CA GLN A 35 -7.83 -26.53 -3.36
C GLN A 35 -7.72 -25.47 -2.26
N PRO A 36 -8.53 -24.40 -2.32
CA PRO A 36 -8.59 -23.43 -1.23
C PRO A 36 -9.01 -24.15 0.05
N ALA A 37 -8.38 -23.81 1.18
CA ALA A 37 -8.90 -24.28 2.45
C ALA A 37 -10.23 -23.54 2.75
N GLY A 38 -11.11 -24.20 3.50
CA GLY A 38 -12.38 -23.58 3.90
C GLY A 38 -12.12 -22.33 4.72
N ALA A 39 -12.97 -21.32 4.59
CA ALA A 39 -12.86 -20.10 5.39
C ALA A 39 -12.80 -20.45 6.89
N SER A 40 -11.85 -19.87 7.62
CA SER A 40 -11.70 -20.14 9.04
C SER A 40 -12.89 -19.62 9.85
N GLU A 41 -13.32 -20.42 10.84
CA GLU A 41 -14.50 -20.16 11.71
C GLU A 41 -14.46 -18.80 12.42
N GLU A 42 -13.30 -18.14 12.55
CA GLU A 42 -13.13 -16.88 13.30
C GLU A 42 -13.64 -15.64 12.54
N TRP A 43 -13.82 -15.73 11.21
CA TRP A 43 -14.49 -14.67 10.44
C TRP A 43 -15.99 -14.89 10.29
N LEU A 44 -16.50 -15.98 10.83
CA LEU A 44 -17.94 -16.08 11.03
C LEU A 44 -18.29 -15.03 12.08
N PRO A 45 -19.28 -14.17 11.83
CA PRO A 45 -19.68 -13.16 12.81
C PRO A 45 -19.93 -13.86 14.15
N GLU A 46 -19.23 -13.52 15.22
CA GLU A 46 -19.23 -14.30 16.49
C GLU A 46 -20.63 -14.41 17.14
N ASP A 47 -21.63 -13.69 16.62
CA ASP A 47 -23.02 -13.68 17.06
C ASP A 47 -24.01 -13.96 15.90
N VAL A 48 -23.86 -15.09 15.19
CA VAL A 48 -24.85 -15.53 14.18
C VAL A 48 -26.11 -16.11 14.87
N ASP A 49 -26.82 -15.36 15.71
CA ASP A 49 -28.18 -15.75 16.16
C ASP A 49 -29.13 -15.76 14.96
N ASP A 50 -29.75 -16.91 14.61
CA ASP A 50 -30.67 -17.11 13.46
C ASP A 50 -31.35 -15.79 13.03
N VAL A 51 -31.03 -15.27 11.83
CA VAL A 51 -31.68 -14.02 11.36
C VAL A 51 -33.15 -14.30 11.13
N ASP A 52 -33.99 -13.57 11.85
CA ASP A 52 -35.41 -13.52 11.54
C ASP A 52 -35.59 -12.68 10.28
N VAL A 53 -35.50 -13.35 9.12
CA VAL A 53 -35.71 -12.74 7.80
C VAL A 53 -37.07 -12.04 7.68
N ASP A 54 -38.06 -12.42 8.49
CA ASP A 54 -39.37 -11.75 8.53
C ASP A 54 -39.33 -10.42 9.32
N ALA A 55 -38.25 -10.15 10.07
CA ALA A 55 -38.03 -8.93 10.84
C ALA A 55 -37.09 -7.92 10.16
N MET A 56 -36.44 -8.29 9.04
CA MET A 56 -35.62 -7.37 8.24
C MET A 56 -36.47 -6.25 7.60
N ASP A 57 -35.88 -5.05 7.45
CA ASP A 57 -36.52 -3.97 6.68
C ASP A 57 -36.65 -4.39 5.20
N ASP A 58 -37.69 -3.89 4.53
CA ASP A 58 -37.94 -4.16 3.11
C ASP A 58 -36.75 -3.73 2.24
N ASP A 59 -36.10 -2.61 2.57
CA ASP A 59 -34.92 -2.09 1.87
C ASP A 59 -33.71 -3.03 2.02
N ASP A 60 -33.44 -3.53 3.23
CA ASP A 60 -32.35 -4.48 3.49
C ASP A 60 -32.59 -5.83 2.80
N ARG A 61 -33.86 -6.25 2.75
CA ARG A 61 -34.28 -7.47 2.04
C ARG A 61 -34.07 -7.34 0.53
N GLU A 62 -34.48 -6.23 -0.07
CA GLU A 62 -34.28 -5.94 -1.50
C GLU A 62 -32.78 -5.87 -1.85
N LEU A 63 -31.99 -5.18 -1.02
CA LEU A 63 -30.54 -5.07 -1.21
C LEU A 63 -29.86 -6.45 -1.16
N SER A 64 -30.23 -7.29 -0.18
CA SER A 64 -29.70 -8.65 -0.06
C SER A 64 -30.03 -9.48 -1.31
N GLU A 65 -31.26 -9.40 -1.81
CA GLU A 65 -31.69 -10.11 -3.02
C GLU A 65 -30.91 -9.67 -4.27
N GLU A 66 -30.65 -8.38 -4.44
CA GLU A 66 -29.84 -7.88 -5.56
C GLU A 66 -28.40 -8.41 -5.50
N ILE A 67 -27.80 -8.44 -4.30
CA ILE A 67 -26.45 -8.96 -4.06
C ILE A 67 -26.38 -10.47 -4.35
N ILE A 68 -27.33 -11.24 -3.82
CA ILE A 68 -27.42 -12.70 -4.04
C ILE A 68 -27.58 -12.98 -5.54
N GLU A 69 -28.49 -12.28 -6.22
CA GLU A 69 -28.68 -12.45 -7.67
C GLU A 69 -27.39 -12.12 -8.43
N ALA A 70 -26.63 -11.09 -8.01
CA ALA A 70 -25.35 -10.77 -8.63
C ALA A 70 -24.31 -11.90 -8.49
N ILE A 71 -24.28 -12.58 -7.34
CA ILE A 71 -23.38 -13.71 -7.02
C ILE A 71 -23.79 -14.98 -7.77
N GLU A 72 -25.08 -15.28 -7.87
CA GLU A 72 -25.58 -16.52 -8.51
C GLU A 72 -25.66 -16.44 -10.03
N ARG A 73 -25.81 -15.24 -10.60
CA ARG A 73 -25.97 -15.04 -12.05
C ARG A 73 -24.83 -15.60 -12.93
N PRO A 74 -23.54 -15.51 -12.57
CA PRO A 74 -22.47 -16.22 -13.28
C PRO A 74 -22.66 -17.73 -13.24
N LYS A 75 -22.51 -18.37 -14.41
CA LYS A 75 -22.56 -19.83 -14.48
C LYS A 75 -21.33 -20.42 -13.78
N GLN A 76 -21.56 -21.08 -12.65
CA GLN A 76 -20.53 -21.83 -11.95
C GLN A 76 -20.12 -23.05 -12.76
N ALA A 77 -18.84 -23.38 -12.69
CA ALA A 77 -18.31 -24.53 -13.40
C ALA A 77 -18.40 -25.79 -12.54
N PRO A 78 -18.45 -26.98 -13.15
CA PRO A 78 -18.23 -28.21 -12.39
C PRO A 78 -16.85 -28.17 -11.72
N SER A 79 -16.76 -28.77 -10.54
CA SER A 79 -15.67 -28.72 -9.55
C SER A 79 -14.26 -29.10 -10.05
N PHE A 80 -14.12 -29.49 -11.32
CA PHE A 80 -12.87 -29.96 -11.95
C PHE A 80 -12.41 -29.10 -13.13
N SER A 81 -13.01 -27.93 -13.35
CA SER A 81 -12.64 -27.04 -14.46
C SER A 81 -11.61 -25.98 -14.05
N LYS A 82 -10.93 -25.36 -15.02
CA LYS A 82 -9.95 -24.26 -14.83
C LYS A 82 -10.59 -22.93 -14.38
N GLY A 83 -11.71 -22.98 -13.66
CA GLY A 83 -12.54 -21.83 -13.31
C GLY A 83 -12.17 -21.14 -11.99
N TYR A 84 -11.15 -21.61 -11.27
CA TYR A 84 -10.69 -21.01 -10.03
C TYR A 84 -10.08 -19.63 -10.28
N LEU A 85 -10.16 -18.77 -9.27
CA LEU A 85 -9.40 -17.52 -9.26
C LEU A 85 -7.89 -17.81 -9.45
N PRO A 86 -7.14 -16.85 -10.01
CA PRO A 86 -5.74 -17.06 -10.33
C PRO A 86 -4.88 -17.03 -9.06
N VAL A 87 -3.95 -17.97 -8.98
CA VAL A 87 -2.77 -17.85 -8.12
C VAL A 87 -1.89 -16.75 -8.73
N CYS A 88 -1.49 -15.77 -7.92
CA CYS A 88 -0.59 -14.69 -8.34
C CYS A 88 0.67 -14.69 -7.46
N ASP A 89 1.75 -14.07 -7.93
CA ASP A 89 2.89 -13.75 -7.07
C ASP A 89 2.57 -12.51 -6.24
N LEU A 90 3.43 -12.19 -5.28
CA LEU A 90 3.29 -10.99 -4.45
C LEU A 90 4.32 -9.90 -4.84
N PRO A 91 4.09 -8.63 -4.44
CA PRO A 91 5.05 -7.57 -4.67
C PRO A 91 6.38 -7.90 -3.98
N GLY A 92 7.49 -7.68 -4.69
CA GLY A 92 8.84 -7.89 -4.21
C GLY A 92 9.44 -9.27 -4.48
N PHE A 93 8.75 -10.17 -5.19
CA PHE A 93 9.22 -11.55 -5.43
C PHE A 93 9.63 -11.85 -6.88
N GLY A 94 9.94 -10.83 -7.68
CA GLY A 94 10.56 -10.97 -8.99
C GLY A 94 11.99 -10.46 -9.02
N ASP A 95 12.48 -10.12 -10.21
CA ASP A 95 13.87 -9.68 -10.38
C ASP A 95 14.00 -8.16 -10.24
N ALA A 96 15.15 -7.71 -9.71
CA ALA A 96 15.58 -6.33 -9.87
C ALA A 96 16.15 -6.09 -11.28
N TYR A 97 16.09 -4.85 -11.77
CA TYR A 97 16.87 -4.52 -12.97
C TYR A 97 18.37 -4.49 -12.65
N PRO A 98 19.26 -4.71 -13.64
CA PRO A 98 20.70 -4.70 -13.41
C PRO A 98 21.23 -3.39 -12.81
N ASP A 99 20.57 -2.27 -13.10
CA ASP A 99 20.92 -0.93 -12.61
C ASP A 99 20.10 -0.50 -11.37
N CYS A 100 19.28 -1.40 -10.83
CA CYS A 100 18.45 -1.11 -9.68
C CYS A 100 19.31 -1.09 -8.43
N GLY A 101 19.43 0.09 -7.82
CA GLY A 101 20.26 0.30 -6.64
C GLY A 101 21.57 1.01 -6.90
N ASP A 102 21.94 1.25 -8.15
CA ASP A 102 23.08 2.09 -8.52
C ASP A 102 22.94 3.49 -7.93
N ASP A 103 24.00 4.03 -7.34
CA ASP A 103 23.95 5.34 -6.71
C ASP A 103 23.46 6.42 -7.67
N MET A 104 22.45 7.17 -7.22
CA MET A 104 21.86 8.26 -7.96
C MET A 104 21.64 9.43 -7.01
N VAL A 105 22.25 10.57 -7.35
CA VAL A 105 22.05 11.80 -6.60
C VAL A 105 20.60 12.27 -6.77
N HIS A 106 19.96 12.51 -5.64
CA HIS A 106 18.66 13.16 -5.53
C HIS A 106 18.83 14.46 -4.74
N PHE A 107 17.83 15.32 -4.82
CA PHE A 107 17.75 16.53 -4.02
C PHE A 107 16.35 16.72 -3.46
N CYS A 108 16.26 17.38 -2.32
CA CYS A 108 15.00 17.79 -1.74
C CYS A 108 14.47 19.05 -2.42
N GLU A 109 13.25 19.02 -2.95
CA GLU A 109 12.63 20.19 -3.59
C GLU A 109 12.33 21.34 -2.63
N ASP A 110 12.26 21.09 -1.31
CA ASP A 110 11.95 22.14 -0.33
C ASP A 110 13.21 22.86 0.17
N CYS A 111 14.29 22.12 0.45
CA CYS A 111 15.49 22.70 1.05
C CYS A 111 16.73 22.64 0.14
N GLY A 112 16.73 21.86 -0.93
CA GLY A 112 17.89 21.69 -1.82
C GLY A 112 18.90 20.63 -1.36
N HIS A 113 18.76 20.06 -0.16
CA HIS A 113 19.70 19.07 0.36
C HIS A 113 19.84 17.88 -0.60
N THR A 114 21.07 17.52 -0.92
CA THR A 114 21.38 16.42 -1.83
C THR A 114 21.68 15.15 -1.06
N SER A 115 21.23 14.02 -1.58
CA SER A 115 21.49 12.71 -1.00
C SER A 115 21.62 11.67 -2.11
N ALA A 116 22.57 10.75 -1.96
CA ALA A 116 22.69 9.61 -2.86
C ALA A 116 21.74 8.51 -2.41
N PHE A 117 20.81 8.12 -3.28
CA PHE A 117 20.01 6.92 -3.10
C PHE A 117 20.21 6.00 -4.28
N GLY A 118 20.19 4.70 -4.05
CA GLY A 118 20.22 3.76 -5.16
C GLY A 118 19.00 3.91 -6.07
N ARG A 119 19.23 3.80 -7.38
CA ARG A 119 18.24 3.96 -8.43
C ARG A 119 17.04 3.06 -8.19
N THR A 120 15.85 3.65 -8.23
CA THR A 120 14.60 2.91 -8.09
C THR A 120 14.01 2.55 -9.45
N CYS A 121 13.82 1.26 -9.70
CA CYS A 121 13.08 0.79 -10.88
C CYS A 121 11.55 0.96 -10.73
N ARG A 122 11.07 1.15 -9.50
CA ARG A 122 9.65 1.40 -9.15
C ARG A 122 8.68 0.32 -9.66
N ARG A 123 9.17 -0.91 -9.83
CA ARG A 123 8.36 -2.07 -10.21
C ARG A 123 7.82 -2.77 -8.98
N SER A 124 6.59 -3.29 -9.07
CA SER A 124 5.97 -4.06 -7.98
C SER A 124 6.70 -5.37 -7.74
N GLU A 125 7.23 -6.02 -8.78
CA GLU A 125 7.95 -7.28 -8.60
C GLU A 125 9.35 -7.12 -8.01
N CYS A 126 9.96 -5.94 -8.06
CA CYS A 126 11.36 -5.80 -7.65
C CYS A 126 11.49 -5.86 -6.12
N PRO A 127 12.31 -6.76 -5.53
CA PRO A 127 12.43 -6.95 -4.09
C PRO A 127 12.84 -5.69 -3.35
N ARG A 128 13.72 -4.89 -3.96
CA ARG A 128 14.17 -3.60 -3.40
C ARG A 128 13.11 -2.50 -3.54
N CYS A 129 12.40 -2.47 -4.68
CA CYS A 129 11.60 -1.30 -5.07
C CYS A 129 10.10 -1.47 -4.85
N ALA A 130 9.60 -2.66 -4.53
CA ALA A 130 8.18 -2.92 -4.30
C ALA A 130 7.57 -1.98 -3.23
N PRO A 131 8.23 -1.70 -2.10
CA PRO A 131 7.70 -0.73 -1.14
C PRO A 131 7.58 0.70 -1.71
N ALA A 132 8.57 1.15 -2.49
CA ALA A 132 8.52 2.45 -3.15
C ALA A 132 7.43 2.52 -4.23
N TRP A 133 7.21 1.42 -4.95
CA TRP A 133 6.08 1.27 -5.88
C TRP A 133 4.75 1.37 -5.14
N ALA A 134 4.56 0.59 -4.07
CA ALA A 134 3.33 0.58 -3.28
C ALA A 134 3.03 1.99 -2.73
N ARG A 135 4.03 2.68 -2.17
CA ARG A 135 3.89 4.06 -1.70
C ARG A 135 3.46 5.04 -2.80
N ASN A 136 4.09 4.98 -3.98
CA ASN A 136 3.74 5.88 -5.08
C ASN A 136 2.33 5.60 -5.62
N THR A 137 1.97 4.32 -5.77
CA THR A 137 0.63 3.91 -6.18
C THR A 137 -0.41 4.31 -5.14
N ALA A 138 -0.09 4.14 -3.85
CA ALA A 138 -0.96 4.54 -2.74
C ALA A 138 -1.24 6.03 -2.77
N LYS A 139 -0.23 6.88 -2.99
CA LYS A 139 -0.40 8.33 -3.14
C LYS A 139 -1.45 8.66 -4.20
N THR A 140 -1.35 8.06 -5.39
CA THR A 140 -2.32 8.29 -6.48
C THR A 140 -3.72 7.82 -6.11
N ILE A 141 -3.86 6.62 -5.53
CA ILE A 141 -5.17 6.06 -5.15
C ILE A 141 -5.81 6.88 -4.03
N THR A 142 -5.07 7.17 -2.94
CA THR A 142 -5.55 7.98 -1.82
C THR A 142 -5.98 9.36 -2.27
N GLY A 143 -5.18 10.03 -3.11
CA GLY A 143 -5.52 11.34 -3.66
C GLY A 143 -6.81 11.33 -4.47
N LYS A 144 -7.02 10.30 -5.30
CA LYS A 144 -8.27 10.13 -6.06
C LYS A 144 -9.47 9.86 -5.17
N LEU A 145 -9.34 9.05 -4.13
CA LEU A 145 -10.44 8.76 -3.21
C LEU A 145 -10.83 10.00 -2.39
N ILE A 146 -9.86 10.82 -1.96
CA ILE A 146 -10.12 12.12 -1.32
C ILE A 146 -10.87 13.05 -2.28
N ALA A 147 -10.42 13.15 -3.54
CA ALA A 147 -11.08 13.95 -4.56
C ALA A 147 -12.52 13.44 -4.83
N LEU A 148 -12.72 12.12 -4.94
CA LEU A 148 -14.02 11.49 -5.11
C LEU A 148 -14.96 11.85 -3.94
N ARG A 149 -14.51 11.73 -2.69
CA ARG A 149 -15.29 12.13 -1.51
C ARG A 149 -15.74 13.58 -1.61
N SER A 150 -14.83 14.50 -1.92
CA SER A 150 -15.17 15.92 -2.09
C SER A 150 -16.16 16.17 -3.23
N MET A 151 -16.03 15.45 -4.36
CA MET A 151 -16.98 15.56 -5.48
C MET A 151 -18.37 15.06 -5.10
N LEU A 152 -18.46 13.93 -4.39
CA LEU A 152 -19.73 13.36 -3.96
C LEU A 152 -20.38 14.18 -2.84
N ASP A 153 -19.62 14.67 -1.86
CA ASP A 153 -20.10 15.61 -0.82
C ASP A 153 -20.68 16.90 -1.44
N ALA A 154 -20.12 17.38 -2.55
CA ALA A 154 -20.62 18.57 -3.25
C ALA A 154 -21.90 18.30 -4.07
N ARG A 155 -22.19 17.03 -4.43
CA ARG A 155 -23.30 16.64 -5.30
C ARG A 155 -24.47 16.01 -4.53
N ARG A 156 -24.22 15.50 -3.33
CA ARG A 156 -25.20 14.76 -2.51
C ARG A 156 -25.49 15.54 -1.23
N GLU A 157 -26.69 15.34 -0.69
CA GLU A 157 -27.10 15.98 0.57
C GLU A 157 -26.50 15.31 1.81
N THR A 158 -25.99 14.09 1.65
CA THR A 158 -25.42 13.28 2.73
C THR A 158 -23.90 13.36 2.73
N HIS A 159 -23.32 13.35 3.94
CA HIS A 159 -21.87 13.28 4.08
C HIS A 159 -21.34 11.91 3.66
N GLN A 160 -20.29 11.92 2.85
CA GLN A 160 -19.65 10.75 2.31
C GLN A 160 -18.43 10.36 3.15
N ARG A 161 -18.28 9.06 3.40
CA ARG A 161 -17.24 8.45 4.22
C ARG A 161 -16.46 7.43 3.41
N PHE A 162 -15.29 7.08 3.94
CA PHE A 162 -14.49 5.98 3.41
C PHE A 162 -14.89 4.67 4.09
N HIS A 163 -15.04 3.62 3.29
CA HIS A 163 -15.34 2.27 3.75
C HIS A 163 -14.31 1.30 3.20
N HIS A 164 -13.78 0.45 4.07
CA HIS A 164 -12.93 -0.69 3.76
C HIS A 164 -13.76 -1.96 3.86
N LEU A 165 -14.01 -2.59 2.74
CA LEU A 165 -14.76 -3.83 2.62
C LEU A 165 -13.79 -4.97 2.27
N MET A 166 -14.13 -6.16 2.69
CA MET A 166 -13.50 -7.41 2.28
C MET A 166 -14.60 -8.31 1.70
N PHE A 167 -14.37 -8.79 0.48
CA PHE A 167 -15.23 -9.78 -0.17
C PHE A 167 -14.42 -11.06 -0.35
N SER A 168 -14.86 -12.15 0.30
CA SER A 168 -14.30 -13.48 0.12
C SER A 168 -15.33 -14.36 -0.56
N PRO A 169 -15.10 -14.76 -1.83
CA PRO A 169 -15.93 -15.78 -2.46
C PRO A 169 -15.89 -17.09 -1.66
N SER A 170 -16.92 -17.91 -1.85
CA SER A 170 -16.97 -19.27 -1.31
C SER A 170 -15.74 -20.07 -1.72
N ALA A 171 -15.33 -21.05 -0.90
CA ALA A 171 -14.15 -21.88 -1.20
C ALA A 171 -14.33 -22.70 -2.49
N ASP A 172 -15.58 -23.02 -2.87
CA ASP A 172 -15.90 -23.72 -4.10
C ASP A 172 -16.13 -22.79 -5.31
N TRP A 173 -15.91 -21.48 -5.16
CA TRP A 173 -16.14 -20.48 -6.20
C TRP A 173 -15.31 -20.77 -7.46
N THR A 174 -15.99 -21.32 -8.45
CA THR A 174 -15.42 -21.68 -9.75
C THR A 174 -16.35 -21.24 -10.88
N LEU A 175 -15.79 -20.63 -11.92
CA LEU A 175 -16.57 -20.03 -12.98
C LEU A 175 -16.30 -20.66 -14.34
N GLU A 176 -17.34 -20.84 -15.16
CA GLU A 176 -17.18 -21.22 -16.57
C GLU A 176 -16.71 -20.01 -17.39
N ASN A 177 -15.48 -19.53 -17.12
CA ASN A 177 -14.90 -18.37 -17.75
C ASN A 177 -13.40 -18.55 -18.01
N SER A 178 -12.90 -18.01 -19.12
CA SER A 178 -11.46 -18.00 -19.41
C SER A 178 -10.67 -17.06 -18.51
N ASP A 179 -11.33 -16.07 -17.91
CA ASP A 179 -10.76 -15.12 -16.94
C ASP A 179 -11.71 -15.01 -15.72
N PRO A 180 -11.63 -15.99 -14.79
CA PRO A 180 -12.50 -16.02 -13.62
C PRO A 180 -12.35 -14.78 -12.74
N LEU A 181 -11.14 -14.22 -12.61
CA LEU A 181 -10.93 -12.97 -11.87
C LEU A 181 -11.74 -11.82 -12.44
N LYS A 182 -11.65 -11.59 -13.76
CA LYS A 182 -12.41 -10.51 -14.41
C LYS A 182 -13.92 -10.71 -14.27
N ARG A 183 -14.39 -11.96 -14.27
CA ARG A 183 -15.80 -12.27 -14.05
C ARG A 183 -16.22 -12.04 -12.61
N THR A 184 -15.42 -12.44 -11.63
CA THR A 184 -15.65 -12.13 -10.20
C THR A 184 -15.65 -10.63 -9.94
N VAL A 185 -14.71 -9.87 -10.53
CA VAL A 185 -14.69 -8.40 -10.45
C VAL A 185 -15.97 -7.78 -11.03
N LYS A 186 -16.61 -8.41 -12.02
CA LYS A 186 -17.92 -7.95 -12.52
C LYS A 186 -19.02 -8.14 -11.47
N VAL A 187 -19.01 -9.26 -10.73
CA VAL A 187 -19.93 -9.50 -9.61
C VAL A 187 -19.71 -8.42 -8.54
N ILE A 188 -18.47 -8.19 -8.12
CA ILE A 188 -18.10 -7.14 -7.16
C ILE A 188 -18.59 -5.76 -7.61
N LYS A 189 -18.43 -5.41 -8.89
CA LYS A 189 -18.95 -4.14 -9.43
C LYS A 189 -20.47 -4.04 -9.35
N GLN A 190 -21.20 -5.15 -9.47
CA GLN A 190 -22.66 -5.17 -9.32
C GLN A 190 -23.06 -4.99 -7.85
N ILE A 191 -22.39 -5.70 -6.93
CA ILE A 191 -22.59 -5.53 -5.47
C ILE A 191 -22.36 -4.06 -5.06
N LEU A 192 -21.25 -3.46 -5.48
CA LEU A 192 -20.94 -2.06 -5.15
C LEU A 192 -21.92 -1.06 -5.82
N SER A 193 -22.49 -1.42 -6.98
CA SER A 193 -23.52 -0.62 -7.63
C SER A 193 -24.82 -0.64 -6.84
N ALA A 194 -25.20 -1.79 -6.26
CA ALA A 194 -26.37 -1.92 -5.38
C ALA A 194 -26.21 -1.02 -4.13
N TYR A 195 -25.01 -1.00 -3.54
CA TYR A 195 -24.66 -0.06 -2.47
C TYR A 195 -24.57 1.42 -2.90
N GLY A 196 -24.58 1.72 -4.20
CA GLY A 196 -24.46 3.10 -4.70
C GLY A 196 -23.10 3.77 -4.42
N VAL A 197 -22.02 2.97 -4.35
CA VAL A 197 -20.67 3.41 -4.00
C VAL A 197 -19.65 3.24 -5.13
N GLU A 198 -18.59 4.06 -5.09
CA GLU A 198 -17.48 4.03 -6.04
C GLU A 198 -16.14 3.92 -5.29
N GLY A 199 -15.10 3.35 -5.93
CA GLY A 199 -13.84 3.12 -5.22
C GLY A 199 -12.81 2.28 -5.98
N VAL A 200 -11.96 1.59 -5.25
CA VAL A 200 -10.90 0.73 -5.80
C VAL A 200 -10.97 -0.65 -5.15
N TRP A 201 -10.75 -1.71 -5.93
CA TRP A 201 -10.55 -3.06 -5.40
C TRP A 201 -9.10 -3.50 -5.57
N PHE A 202 -8.66 -4.39 -4.68
CA PHE A 202 -7.38 -5.06 -4.65
C PHE A 202 -7.63 -6.56 -4.49
N TYR A 203 -7.10 -7.38 -5.39
CA TYR A 203 -7.19 -8.83 -5.28
C TYR A 203 -6.00 -9.37 -4.52
N HIS A 204 -6.27 -10.14 -3.49
CA HIS A 204 -5.27 -10.79 -2.64
C HIS A 204 -5.43 -12.31 -2.79
N PRO A 205 -4.46 -13.00 -3.41
CA PRO A 205 -4.55 -14.43 -3.67
C PRO A 205 -4.39 -15.31 -2.42
N TYR A 206 -3.76 -14.79 -1.35
CA TYR A 206 -3.41 -15.55 -0.16
C TYR A 206 -3.81 -14.85 1.13
N ARG A 207 -3.89 -15.63 2.21
CA ARG A 207 -3.95 -15.18 3.60
C ARG A 207 -2.74 -15.72 4.37
N GLY A 208 -2.46 -15.17 5.56
CA GLY A 208 -1.51 -15.79 6.46
C GLY A 208 -1.99 -17.17 6.89
N ASP A 209 -1.05 -18.08 7.19
CA ASP A 209 -1.43 -19.38 7.76
C ASP A 209 -1.93 -19.19 9.20
N ASP A 210 -3.22 -19.48 9.40
CA ASP A 210 -3.89 -19.44 10.69
C ASP A 210 -3.27 -20.40 11.72
N SER A 211 -2.35 -21.30 11.34
CA SER A 211 -1.61 -22.14 12.29
C SER A 211 -0.59 -21.34 13.13
N GLU A 212 -0.12 -20.19 12.64
CA GLU A 212 0.83 -19.29 13.32
C GLU A 212 0.11 -18.14 14.10
N ARG A 213 -1.05 -18.48 14.67
CA ARG A 213 -2.12 -17.67 15.30
C ARG A 213 -1.74 -16.70 16.43
N GLU A 214 -0.48 -16.52 16.78
CA GLU A 214 -0.10 -15.56 17.82
C GLU A 214 -0.17 -14.09 17.35
N LEU A 215 -0.35 -13.86 16.04
CA LEU A 215 -0.38 -12.53 15.44
C LEU A 215 -1.62 -12.35 14.56
N ASP A 216 -2.15 -11.13 14.56
CA ASP A 216 -3.14 -10.73 13.57
C ASP A 216 -2.53 -10.81 12.16
N ASP A 217 -3.39 -10.92 11.15
CA ASP A 217 -3.00 -11.06 9.74
C ASP A 217 -1.97 -9.96 9.33
N ARG A 218 -2.10 -8.75 9.91
CA ARG A 218 -1.15 -7.64 9.73
C ARG A 218 0.23 -7.94 10.30
N GLY A 219 0.29 -8.46 11.52
CA GLY A 219 1.53 -8.88 12.18
C GLY A 219 2.23 -9.96 11.37
N PHE A 220 1.48 -10.92 10.82
CA PHE A 220 2.00 -11.95 9.93
C PHE A 220 2.65 -11.36 8.67
N TRP A 221 1.95 -10.50 7.93
CA TRP A 221 2.50 -9.85 6.73
C TRP A 221 3.77 -9.03 7.02
N LYS A 222 3.85 -8.38 8.19
CA LYS A 222 5.03 -7.62 8.63
C LYS A 222 6.27 -8.51 8.86
N GLN A 223 6.08 -9.78 9.17
CA GLN A 223 7.17 -10.74 9.32
C GLN A 223 7.68 -11.29 7.99
N ILE A 224 6.87 -11.23 6.94
CA ILE A 224 7.21 -11.81 5.64
C ILE A 224 7.77 -10.74 4.70
N LEU A 225 7.06 -9.63 4.56
CA LEU A 225 7.37 -8.64 3.55
C LEU A 225 8.67 -7.89 3.89
N GLY A 226 9.58 -7.80 2.92
CA GLY A 226 10.83 -7.05 3.05
C GLY A 226 11.89 -7.70 3.94
N LYS A 227 11.74 -8.97 4.33
CA LYS A 227 12.75 -9.70 5.14
C LYS A 227 13.81 -10.44 4.31
N GLY A 228 13.79 -10.28 2.99
CA GLY A 228 14.74 -10.97 2.11
C GLY A 228 14.52 -12.48 2.04
N LEU A 229 13.29 -12.94 2.33
CA LEU A 229 12.87 -14.32 2.14
C LEU A 229 12.67 -14.61 0.65
N ASP A 230 12.94 -15.84 0.24
CA ASP A 230 12.62 -16.31 -1.11
C ASP A 230 11.11 -16.55 -1.27
N TRP A 231 10.62 -16.53 -2.52
CA TRP A 231 9.21 -16.75 -2.79
C TRP A 231 8.72 -18.13 -2.34
N ASP A 232 9.53 -19.18 -2.53
CA ASP A 232 9.14 -20.54 -2.15
C ASP A 232 8.94 -20.64 -0.62
N ASP A 233 9.83 -20.03 0.18
CA ASP A 233 9.73 -19.99 1.64
C ASP A 233 8.48 -19.23 2.12
N VAL A 234 8.15 -18.14 1.45
CA VAL A 234 6.98 -17.32 1.77
C VAL A 234 5.71 -18.05 1.40
N LYS A 235 5.66 -18.64 0.22
CA LYS A 235 4.50 -19.35 -0.30
C LYS A 235 4.11 -20.55 0.56
N ASP A 236 5.09 -21.28 1.11
CA ASP A 236 4.83 -22.41 2.00
C ASP A 236 4.19 -22.02 3.33
N ARG A 237 4.25 -20.74 3.71
CA ARG A 237 3.60 -20.16 4.91
C ARG A 237 2.27 -19.48 4.60
N LEU A 238 1.83 -19.48 3.35
CA LEU A 238 0.63 -18.80 2.89
C LEU A 238 -0.46 -19.81 2.55
N GLU A 239 -1.68 -19.46 2.91
CA GLU A 239 -2.86 -20.22 2.51
C GLU A 239 -3.48 -19.60 1.26
N TYR A 240 -3.76 -20.42 0.25
CA TYR A 240 -4.50 -19.97 -0.93
C TYR A 240 -5.98 -19.74 -0.59
N ALA A 241 -6.30 -18.52 -0.20
CA ALA A 241 -7.63 -18.07 0.22
C ALA A 241 -7.96 -16.72 -0.46
N PRO A 242 -8.33 -16.75 -1.76
CA PRO A 242 -8.48 -15.56 -2.57
C PRO A 242 -9.60 -14.65 -2.06
N HIS A 243 -9.28 -13.38 -1.84
CA HIS A 243 -10.24 -12.38 -1.37
C HIS A 243 -9.95 -11.01 -1.99
N PHE A 244 -10.89 -10.08 -1.81
CA PHE A 244 -10.83 -8.75 -2.38
C PHE A 244 -10.99 -7.72 -1.29
N HIS A 245 -9.99 -6.86 -1.10
CA HIS A 245 -10.21 -5.63 -0.36
C HIS A 245 -10.76 -4.57 -1.30
N VAL A 246 -11.77 -3.85 -0.84
CA VAL A 246 -12.38 -2.74 -1.58
C VAL A 246 -12.39 -1.51 -0.70
N ILE A 247 -11.84 -0.41 -1.20
CA ILE A 247 -11.89 0.88 -0.53
C ILE A 247 -12.81 1.79 -1.34
N VAL A 248 -13.96 2.12 -0.77
CA VAL A 248 -15.03 2.87 -1.44
C VAL A 248 -15.39 4.14 -0.69
N VAL A 249 -16.06 5.04 -1.42
CA VAL A 249 -16.67 6.26 -0.90
C VAL A 249 -18.18 6.12 -1.01
N GLY A 250 -18.86 6.29 0.13
CA GLY A 250 -20.31 6.18 0.23
C GLY A 250 -20.84 6.85 1.49
N HIS A 251 -22.15 7.04 1.59
CA HIS A 251 -22.76 7.58 2.81
C HIS A 251 -22.79 6.55 3.93
N HIS A 252 -23.25 5.36 3.59
CA HIS A 252 -23.44 4.22 4.45
C HIS A 252 -23.13 2.94 3.67
N ILE A 253 -22.81 1.87 4.38
CA ILE A 253 -22.73 0.50 3.85
C ILE A 253 -23.42 -0.37 4.87
N GLU A 254 -24.52 -0.97 4.43
CA GLU A 254 -25.35 -1.90 5.18
C GLU A 254 -24.49 -3.14 5.52
N GLY A 255 -24.48 -3.49 6.80
CA GLY A 255 -23.76 -4.63 7.36
C GLY A 255 -24.73 -5.67 7.92
N SER A 256 -24.35 -6.30 9.04
CA SER A 256 -25.18 -7.20 9.85
C SER A 256 -26.08 -8.12 9.03
N ASP A 257 -27.40 -7.90 9.02
CA ASP A 257 -28.40 -8.80 8.46
C ASP A 257 -28.24 -9.00 6.96
N VAL A 258 -27.91 -7.94 6.20
CA VAL A 258 -27.65 -8.03 4.75
C VAL A 258 -26.47 -8.95 4.49
N THR A 259 -25.34 -8.68 5.15
CA THR A 259 -24.10 -9.47 4.94
C THR A 259 -24.24 -10.91 5.43
N LYS A 260 -25.01 -11.12 6.50
CA LYS A 260 -25.28 -12.44 7.07
C LYS A 260 -26.16 -13.27 6.15
N ARG A 261 -27.25 -12.72 5.63
CA ARG A 261 -28.12 -13.41 4.68
C ARG A 261 -27.36 -13.80 3.40
N VAL A 262 -26.53 -12.89 2.88
CA VAL A 262 -25.66 -13.19 1.72
C VAL A 262 -24.76 -14.39 2.01
N TYR A 263 -24.13 -14.45 3.20
CA TYR A 263 -23.31 -15.59 3.61
C TYR A 263 -24.13 -16.88 3.72
N GLU A 264 -25.28 -16.87 4.39
CA GLU A 264 -26.14 -18.04 4.57
C GLU A 264 -26.64 -18.63 3.24
N GLU A 265 -26.93 -17.78 2.25
CA GLU A 265 -27.45 -18.22 0.95
C GLU A 265 -26.35 -18.55 -0.07
N THR A 266 -25.18 -17.93 0.01
CA THR A 266 -24.16 -18.01 -1.05
C THR A 266 -22.77 -18.46 -0.61
N ASP A 267 -22.53 -18.57 0.70
CA ASP A 267 -21.21 -18.82 1.32
C ASP A 267 -20.17 -17.73 0.98
N TRP A 268 -20.60 -16.58 0.46
CA TRP A 268 -19.74 -15.41 0.29
C TRP A 268 -19.67 -14.61 1.58
N ILE A 269 -18.46 -14.27 2.00
CA ILE A 269 -18.22 -13.41 3.15
C ILE A 269 -18.09 -11.97 2.65
N LEU A 270 -19.04 -11.13 3.07
CA LEU A 270 -18.99 -9.68 2.87
C LEU A 270 -18.75 -9.05 4.24
N HIS A 271 -17.54 -8.55 4.46
CA HIS A 271 -17.17 -7.99 5.75
C HIS A 271 -16.76 -6.52 5.61
N ARG A 272 -17.26 -5.67 6.51
CA ARG A 272 -16.84 -4.28 6.59
C ARG A 272 -15.79 -4.14 7.68
N ILE A 273 -14.54 -3.89 7.27
CA ILE A 273 -13.41 -3.74 8.19
C ILE A 273 -13.54 -2.40 8.93
N HIS A 274 -13.57 -2.46 10.26
CA HIS A 274 -13.56 -1.29 11.13
C HIS A 274 -12.59 -1.50 12.30
N ARG A 275 -12.39 -0.45 13.11
CA ARG A 275 -11.64 -0.59 14.37
C ARG A 275 -12.52 -1.23 15.43
N ASP A 276 -11.91 -1.91 16.38
CA ASP A 276 -12.62 -2.48 17.53
C ASP A 276 -13.44 -1.39 18.23
N ASN A 277 -14.69 -1.71 18.56
CA ASN A 277 -15.64 -0.80 19.20
C ASN A 277 -15.94 0.48 18.38
N SER A 278 -15.78 0.46 17.05
CA SER A 278 -16.11 1.59 16.17
C SER A 278 -17.00 1.16 15.02
N SER A 279 -18.09 1.89 14.79
CA SER A 279 -18.89 1.76 13.56
C SER A 279 -18.28 2.49 12.36
N ILE A 280 -17.12 3.14 12.54
CA ILE A 280 -16.42 3.87 11.49
C ILE A 280 -15.32 2.98 10.92
N SER A 281 -15.37 2.77 9.60
CA SER A 281 -14.43 1.91 8.91
C SER A 281 -13.07 2.61 8.73
N ILE A 282 -13.07 3.73 8.00
CA ILE A 282 -11.89 4.58 7.80
C ILE A 282 -12.23 5.99 8.31
N PRO A 283 -11.71 6.40 9.49
CA PRO A 283 -12.14 7.65 10.14
C PRO A 283 -11.54 8.92 9.54
N ASP A 284 -10.37 8.84 8.91
CA ASP A 284 -9.63 9.99 8.42
C ASP A 284 -8.73 9.63 7.22
N ASP A 285 -8.15 10.67 6.60
CA ASP A 285 -7.33 10.53 5.39
C ASP A 285 -6.00 9.79 5.67
N TYR A 286 -5.52 9.77 6.92
CA TYR A 286 -4.36 8.99 7.32
C TYR A 286 -4.68 7.49 7.39
N ALA A 287 -5.80 7.14 8.01
CA ALA A 287 -6.32 5.78 8.03
C ALA A 287 -6.61 5.26 6.61
N LEU A 288 -7.08 6.13 5.71
CA LEU A 288 -7.24 5.82 4.29
C LEU A 288 -5.88 5.49 3.66
N ALA A 289 -4.88 6.35 3.84
CA ALA A 289 -3.53 6.13 3.31
C ALA A 289 -2.92 4.82 3.83
N ARG A 290 -3.14 4.49 5.11
CA ARG A 290 -2.71 3.20 5.70
C ARG A 290 -3.44 2.02 5.07
N ALA A 291 -4.76 2.07 4.93
CA ALA A 291 -5.54 0.99 4.33
C ALA A 291 -5.13 0.72 2.88
N VAL A 292 -4.95 1.76 2.07
CA VAL A 292 -4.50 1.64 0.68
C VAL A 292 -3.08 1.07 0.60
N SER A 293 -2.15 1.57 1.43
CA SER A 293 -0.77 1.07 1.46
C SER A 293 -0.68 -0.39 1.88
N TYR A 294 -1.49 -0.78 2.87
CA TYR A 294 -1.63 -2.18 3.29
C TYR A 294 -2.12 -3.06 2.14
N CYS A 295 -3.23 -2.70 1.47
CA CYS A 295 -3.74 -3.53 0.36
C CYS A 295 -2.73 -3.67 -0.79
N LEU A 296 -1.94 -2.62 -1.07
CA LEU A 296 -0.92 -2.68 -2.11
C LEU A 296 0.30 -3.52 -1.72
N SER A 297 0.57 -3.76 -0.43
CA SER A 297 1.78 -4.46 0.01
C SER A 297 1.77 -5.95 -0.36
N HIS A 298 0.59 -6.53 -0.56
CA HIS A 298 0.37 -7.95 -0.87
C HIS A 298 -0.75 -8.14 -1.91
N THR A 299 -0.97 -7.15 -2.78
CA THR A 299 -1.86 -7.32 -3.93
C THR A 299 -1.26 -8.30 -4.93
N GLY A 300 -2.09 -9.14 -5.55
CA GLY A 300 -1.63 -10.10 -6.54
C GLY A 300 -0.92 -9.43 -7.71
N VAL A 301 0.23 -9.98 -8.09
CA VAL A 301 1.00 -9.60 -9.28
C VAL A 301 0.94 -10.76 -10.27
N ARG A 302 0.25 -10.57 -11.41
CA ARG A 302 0.34 -11.52 -12.52
C ARG A 302 1.63 -11.22 -13.29
N MET A 303 2.59 -12.12 -13.18
CA MET A 303 3.83 -12.01 -13.92
C MET A 303 3.61 -12.29 -15.41
N GLY A 304 4.29 -11.51 -16.26
CA GLY A 304 4.10 -11.45 -17.70
C GLY A 304 4.47 -12.72 -18.48
N TYR A 305 4.77 -13.83 -17.81
CA TYR A 305 4.93 -15.15 -18.44
C TYR A 305 3.72 -15.54 -19.30
N HIS A 306 2.54 -14.98 -19.01
CA HIS A 306 1.29 -15.25 -19.72
C HIS A 306 0.80 -14.13 -20.65
N ASP A 307 1.21 -12.87 -20.44
CA ASP A 307 0.67 -11.68 -21.12
C ASP A 307 1.76 -10.79 -21.75
N ASN A 308 2.32 -11.24 -22.88
CA ASN A 308 3.29 -10.49 -23.69
C ASN A 308 4.52 -9.96 -22.91
N GLY A 309 4.90 -10.60 -21.80
CA GLY A 309 6.02 -10.18 -20.97
C GLY A 309 5.75 -8.95 -20.09
N ARG A 310 4.49 -8.51 -19.93
CA ARG A 310 4.14 -7.40 -19.02
C ARG A 310 3.48 -7.91 -17.76
N ASN A 311 3.95 -7.45 -16.61
CA ASN A 311 3.32 -7.73 -15.34
C ASN A 311 2.06 -6.86 -15.17
N SER A 312 1.01 -7.41 -14.56
CA SER A 312 -0.16 -6.65 -14.10
C SER A 312 -0.32 -6.79 -12.58
N ASN A 313 -0.61 -5.66 -11.93
CA ASN A 313 -1.01 -5.65 -10.54
C ASN A 313 -2.54 -5.73 -10.49
N GLU A 314 -3.07 -6.61 -9.66
CA GLU A 314 -4.49 -6.93 -9.63
C GLU A 314 -5.27 -5.96 -8.73
N TYR A 315 -5.36 -4.70 -9.17
CA TYR A 315 -6.25 -3.69 -8.60
C TYR A 315 -6.87 -2.84 -9.72
N GLN A 316 -8.08 -2.30 -9.51
CA GLN A 316 -8.71 -1.39 -10.48
C GLN A 316 -9.71 -0.43 -9.83
N TYR A 317 -9.84 0.75 -10.42
CA TYR A 317 -10.92 1.69 -10.11
C TYR A 317 -12.30 1.17 -10.57
N ILE A 318 -13.31 1.45 -9.76
CA ILE A 318 -14.73 1.17 -9.95
C ILE A 318 -15.49 2.49 -9.81
N GLY A 319 -16.43 2.72 -10.72
CA GLY A 319 -17.21 3.96 -10.78
C GLY A 319 -16.71 4.93 -11.85
N ASP A 320 -17.64 5.69 -12.42
CA ASP A 320 -17.35 6.65 -13.47
C ASP A 320 -16.85 7.98 -12.88
N THR A 321 -17.40 8.41 -11.75
CA THR A 321 -16.96 9.63 -11.05
C THR A 321 -15.50 9.52 -10.61
N LEU A 322 -15.08 8.36 -10.13
CA LEU A 322 -13.68 8.14 -9.72
C LEU A 322 -12.69 8.23 -10.90
N ARG A 323 -13.12 7.94 -12.14
CA ARG A 323 -12.26 8.09 -13.32
C ARG A 323 -11.99 9.56 -13.64
N GLU A 324 -12.96 10.42 -13.33
CA GLU A 324 -12.86 11.87 -13.47
C GLU A 324 -12.15 12.53 -12.28
N ALA A 325 -12.15 11.88 -11.11
CA ALA A 325 -11.51 12.40 -9.92
C ALA A 325 -9.99 12.58 -10.12
N GLN A 326 -9.54 13.81 -9.93
CA GLN A 326 -8.13 14.20 -9.96
C GLN A 326 -7.78 14.93 -8.68
N ILE A 327 -6.60 14.63 -8.15
CA ILE A 327 -6.03 15.42 -7.05
C ILE A 327 -5.64 16.79 -7.61
N LEU A 328 -6.08 17.87 -6.96
CA LEU A 328 -5.59 19.20 -7.30
C LEU A 328 -4.15 19.34 -6.83
N ASP A 329 -3.29 20.00 -7.61
CA ASP A 329 -1.86 20.15 -7.30
C ASP A 329 -1.61 20.68 -5.89
N LYS A 330 -2.44 21.62 -5.40
CA LYS A 330 -2.35 22.16 -4.03
C LYS A 330 -2.54 21.12 -2.91
N TYR A 331 -3.16 19.98 -3.18
CA TYR A 331 -3.36 18.88 -2.24
C TYR A 331 -2.31 17.77 -2.40
N ASP A 332 -1.52 17.78 -3.47
CA ASP A 332 -0.50 16.75 -3.72
C ASP A 332 0.55 16.68 -2.60
N PRO A 333 1.08 17.80 -2.05
CA PRO A 333 1.98 17.76 -0.89
C PRO A 333 1.34 17.15 0.35
N TYR A 334 0.06 17.46 0.59
CA TYR A 334 -0.70 16.93 1.72
C TYR A 334 -0.83 15.40 1.65
N VAL A 335 -1.27 14.88 0.50
CA VAL A 335 -1.41 13.42 0.29
C VAL A 335 -0.07 12.72 0.29
N THR A 336 0.97 13.34 -0.27
CA THR A 336 2.35 12.84 -0.21
C THR A 336 2.79 12.65 1.24
N LYS A 337 2.58 13.66 2.10
CA LYS A 337 2.92 13.59 3.52
C LYS A 337 2.14 12.49 4.26
N LEU A 338 0.84 12.36 4.00
CA LEU A 338 0.01 11.30 4.58
C LEU A 338 0.53 9.91 4.24
N VAL A 339 0.76 9.66 2.94
CA VAL A 339 1.16 8.33 2.45
C VAL A 339 2.57 7.98 2.86
N ARG A 340 3.50 8.95 2.91
CA ARG A 340 4.85 8.72 3.46
C ARG A 340 4.79 8.23 4.90
N ARG A 341 4.08 8.96 5.76
CA ARG A 341 3.90 8.57 7.16
C ARG A 341 3.25 7.19 7.27
N ALA A 342 2.19 6.94 6.50
CA ALA A 342 1.47 5.67 6.50
C ALA A 342 2.35 4.50 6.03
N SER A 343 3.25 4.74 5.06
CA SER A 343 4.10 3.73 4.47
C SER A 343 5.17 3.20 5.42
N VAL A 344 5.65 4.01 6.38
CA VAL A 344 6.53 3.53 7.45
C VAL A 344 5.80 2.53 8.33
N ASP A 345 4.60 2.90 8.79
CA ASP A 345 3.79 2.08 9.69
C ASP A 345 3.31 0.78 9.04
N THR A 346 3.08 0.78 7.72
CA THR A 346 2.42 -0.33 7.00
C THR A 346 3.37 -1.19 6.18
N LEU A 347 4.36 -0.59 5.51
CA LEU A 347 5.29 -1.29 4.64
C LEU A 347 6.62 -1.60 5.33
N GLY A 348 6.80 -1.16 6.58
CA GLY A 348 8.06 -1.29 7.31
C GLY A 348 9.21 -0.52 6.66
N LEU A 349 8.89 0.47 5.82
CA LEU A 349 9.89 1.32 5.18
C LEU A 349 10.66 2.10 6.24
N SER A 350 11.98 2.15 6.12
CA SER A 350 12.76 3.11 6.88
C SER A 350 12.51 4.51 6.33
N TYR A 351 12.35 5.49 7.21
CA TYR A 351 12.34 6.91 6.81
C TYR A 351 13.61 7.28 6.01
N ASN A 352 14.74 6.63 6.30
CA ASN A 352 16.02 6.92 5.64
C ASN A 352 16.02 6.56 4.16
N ASP A 353 15.17 5.64 3.70
CA ASP A 353 15.33 5.06 2.37
C ASP A 353 14.90 6.03 1.26
N PHE A 354 14.13 7.09 1.60
CA PHE A 354 13.50 7.95 0.60
C PHE A 354 13.17 9.39 1.03
N ASP A 355 13.47 9.79 2.27
CA ASP A 355 13.12 11.12 2.76
C ASP A 355 14.36 12.00 2.97
N CYS A 356 14.16 13.31 2.83
CA CYS A 356 15.21 14.28 3.12
C CYS A 356 15.43 14.37 4.63
N ARG A 357 16.64 14.06 5.08
CA ARG A 357 17.07 14.26 6.46
C ARG A 357 18.25 15.22 6.46
N VAL A 358 18.08 16.33 7.16
CA VAL A 358 19.13 17.31 7.32
C VAL A 358 19.53 17.29 8.78
N GLU A 359 20.77 16.87 9.03
CA GLU A 359 21.39 17.08 10.33
C GLU A 359 21.71 18.56 10.45
N ARG A 360 21.13 19.22 11.46
CA ARG A 360 21.50 20.58 11.79
C ARG A 360 22.21 20.59 13.13
N GLU A 361 23.33 21.31 13.18
CA GLU A 361 23.88 21.76 14.45
C GLU A 361 22.83 22.64 15.12
N VAL A 362 22.28 22.16 16.24
CA VAL A 362 21.55 23.05 17.12
C VAL A 362 22.61 23.77 17.90
N GLY A 363 22.90 25.01 17.50
CA GLY A 363 23.67 25.91 18.34
C GLY A 363 23.13 25.83 19.77
N PRO A 364 23.99 25.96 20.80
CA PRO A 364 23.63 25.68 22.18
C PRO A 364 22.27 26.30 22.47
N ARG A 365 21.28 25.46 22.84
CA ARG A 365 19.94 25.94 23.15
C ARG A 365 20.11 27.00 24.22
N VAL A 366 20.03 28.28 23.83
CA VAL A 366 19.88 29.37 24.78
C VAL A 366 18.49 29.14 25.32
N ILE A 367 18.40 28.35 26.40
CA ILE A 367 17.19 28.22 27.17
C ILE A 367 16.95 29.63 27.69
N ASP A 368 16.09 30.36 26.99
CA ASP A 368 15.58 31.62 27.46
C ASP A 368 14.82 31.32 28.75
N MET A 369 15.50 31.44 29.88
CA MET A 369 14.94 31.16 31.20
C MET A 369 13.71 32.02 31.48
N ASP A 370 13.55 33.15 30.79
CA ASP A 370 12.39 34.02 30.89
C ASP A 370 11.18 33.50 30.10
N SER A 371 11.39 32.57 29.16
CA SER A 371 10.35 31.89 28.38
C SER A 371 9.89 30.56 28.97
N LEU A 372 10.47 30.13 30.11
CA LEU A 372 9.94 28.99 30.86
C LEU A 372 8.60 29.41 31.48
N PRO A 373 7.46 28.82 31.09
CA PRO A 373 6.17 29.14 31.69
C PRO A 373 6.29 28.88 33.19
N GLY A 374 6.08 29.94 33.97
CA GLY A 374 6.27 29.94 35.40
C GLY A 374 5.74 28.66 36.02
N PHE A 375 6.62 27.96 36.74
CA PHE A 375 6.29 26.92 37.71
C PHE A 375 5.35 27.53 38.77
N ALA A 376 4.09 27.73 38.39
CA ALA A 376 3.01 27.91 39.34
C ALA A 376 2.83 26.54 39.99
N SER A 377 3.37 26.43 41.19
CA SER A 377 3.06 25.38 42.16
C SER A 377 1.56 25.03 42.09
N LYS A 378 1.24 23.93 41.39
CA LYS A 378 -0.07 23.32 41.46
C LYS A 378 -0.08 22.52 42.75
N GLY A 379 -0.82 23.06 43.71
CA GLY A 379 -1.15 22.36 44.94
C GLY A 379 -1.83 21.03 44.64
N ASP A 380 -1.50 20.10 45.52
CA ASP A 380 -2.15 18.84 45.81
C ASP A 380 -3.67 18.89 45.57
N ASP A 381 -4.15 18.12 44.61
CA ASP A 381 -5.56 17.71 44.55
C ASP A 381 -5.58 16.20 44.29
N ASP A 382 -5.50 15.49 45.42
CA ASP A 382 -5.78 14.07 45.57
C ASP A 382 -7.24 13.79 45.16
N ARG A 383 -7.46 13.04 44.08
CA ARG A 383 -8.70 12.26 43.89
C ARG A 383 -8.44 10.93 43.18
N ASP A 384 -8.30 9.91 44.02
CA ASP A 384 -9.00 8.64 44.00
C ASP A 384 -9.50 8.13 42.64
N LEU A 385 -8.76 7.19 42.06
CA LEU A 385 -9.31 6.11 41.24
C LEU A 385 -8.64 4.80 41.66
N ASP A 386 -9.29 4.12 42.61
CA ASP A 386 -8.97 2.79 43.10
C ASP A 386 -9.48 1.68 42.17
N ALA A 387 -8.59 0.67 42.01
CA ALA A 387 -8.81 -0.77 41.91
C ALA A 387 -9.52 -1.35 40.66
N ALA A 388 -9.10 -2.46 40.02
CA ALA A 388 -8.19 -3.59 40.33
C ALA A 388 -7.78 -4.24 38.98
N ALA A 389 -6.78 -5.12 38.78
CA ALA A 389 -6.03 -6.07 39.60
C ALA A 389 -4.68 -6.36 38.87
N SER A 390 -3.51 -6.26 39.51
CA SER A 390 -2.78 -7.27 40.33
C SER A 390 -2.28 -8.52 39.61
N THR A 391 -0.97 -8.59 39.35
CA THR A 391 -0.01 -9.69 39.66
C THR A 391 1.39 -9.25 39.20
N SER A 392 2.29 -8.81 40.09
CA SER A 392 3.39 -9.57 40.76
C SER A 392 4.41 -10.16 39.75
N THR A 393 5.73 -10.02 39.83
CA THR A 393 6.71 -9.81 40.92
C THR A 393 8.06 -9.34 40.33
N ALA A 394 8.92 -8.79 41.21
CA ALA A 394 10.39 -8.96 41.29
C ALA A 394 11.20 -7.66 41.32
N ASP A 395 11.48 -7.24 42.55
CA ASP A 395 12.46 -6.21 42.93
C ASP A 395 13.87 -6.58 42.47
N GLN A 396 14.52 -5.65 41.77
CA GLN A 396 15.96 -5.67 41.55
C GLN A 396 16.52 -4.30 41.92
N GLU A 397 16.97 -4.18 43.18
CA GLU A 397 17.76 -3.05 43.65
C GLU A 397 19.13 -3.07 42.95
N VAL A 398 19.33 -2.15 42.00
CA VAL A 398 20.64 -1.88 41.41
C VAL A 398 21.20 -0.64 42.10
N GLY A 399 22.23 -0.86 42.93
CA GLY A 399 23.03 0.21 43.53
C GLY A 399 23.78 0.98 42.46
N VAL A 400 23.62 2.31 42.47
CA VAL A 400 24.35 3.25 41.62
C VAL A 400 25.26 4.08 42.52
N ASP A 401 26.49 3.60 42.67
CA ASP A 401 27.64 4.38 43.14
C ASP A 401 28.61 4.43 41.96
N ASP A 402 28.55 5.48 41.13
CA ASP A 402 29.65 5.79 40.20
C ASP A 402 29.75 7.30 39.95
N VAL A 403 30.69 7.88 40.70
CA VAL A 403 31.71 8.86 40.31
C VAL A 403 31.43 9.66 39.03
N LEU A 404 30.99 10.90 39.22
CA LEU A 404 31.01 11.97 38.22
C LEU A 404 32.46 12.51 38.07
N GLU A 405 33.24 11.94 37.16
CA GLU A 405 34.42 12.61 36.59
C GLU A 405 34.00 13.37 35.33
N GLY A 406 34.03 14.71 35.41
CA GLY A 406 33.68 15.60 34.32
C GLY A 406 34.65 15.48 33.15
N SER A 407 34.19 14.84 32.08
CA SER A 407 34.74 15.04 30.75
C SER A 407 34.08 16.26 30.13
N ASP A 408 34.86 17.30 29.85
CA ASP A 408 34.49 18.42 28.99
C ASP A 408 34.33 17.91 27.53
N GLN A 409 33.30 17.09 27.28
CA GLN A 409 32.86 16.79 25.93
C GLN A 409 32.07 18.00 25.44
N ASP A 410 32.55 18.59 24.36
CA ASP A 410 31.92 19.67 23.64
C ASP A 410 30.64 19.10 22.99
N ASP A 411 29.58 18.98 23.79
CA ASP A 411 28.26 18.43 23.44
C ASP A 411 27.54 19.38 22.48
N THR A 412 28.06 19.49 21.26
CA THR A 412 27.33 20.05 20.12
C THR A 412 26.20 19.09 19.79
N ALA A 413 25.04 19.33 20.40
CA ALA A 413 23.84 18.55 20.15
C ALA A 413 23.35 18.79 18.71
N PHE A 414 23.44 17.76 17.87
CA PHE A 414 22.81 17.77 16.56
C PHE A 414 21.33 17.39 16.71
N GLU A 415 20.43 18.15 16.09
CA GLU A 415 19.02 17.79 15.97
C GLU A 415 18.77 17.39 14.53
N LEU A 416 18.41 16.12 14.35
CA LEU A 416 17.92 15.60 13.09
C LEU A 416 16.57 16.26 12.81
N ARG A 417 16.56 17.21 11.88
CA ARG A 417 15.33 17.82 11.39
C ARG A 417 14.85 17.06 10.16
N GLU A 418 13.69 16.46 10.28
CA GLU A 418 13.03 15.83 9.13
C GLU A 418 12.51 16.93 8.20
N CYS A 419 13.00 16.94 6.97
CA CYS A 419 12.47 17.81 5.93
C CYS A 419 11.34 17.07 5.22
N THR A 420 10.18 17.71 5.10
CA THR A 420 8.99 17.09 4.48
C THR A 420 9.03 17.14 2.95
N GLY A 421 10.07 17.72 2.36
CA GLY A 421 10.14 17.97 0.94
C GLY A 421 10.23 16.73 0.08
N THR A 422 9.90 16.91 -1.20
CA THR A 422 9.92 15.81 -2.16
C THR A 422 11.34 15.53 -2.64
N MET A 423 11.80 14.28 -2.55
CA MET A 423 13.08 13.90 -3.14
C MET A 423 12.91 13.71 -4.65
N SER A 424 13.62 14.54 -5.41
CA SER A 424 13.65 14.53 -6.87
C SER A 424 15.03 14.16 -7.39
N ARG A 425 15.09 13.62 -8.61
CA ARG A 425 16.38 13.24 -9.22
C ARG A 425 17.19 14.48 -9.53
N ILE A 426 18.50 14.47 -9.33
CA ILE A 426 19.38 15.61 -9.65
C ILE A 426 19.19 16.13 -11.08
N SER A 427 18.80 15.27 -12.03
CA SER A 427 18.47 15.65 -13.41
C SER A 427 17.35 16.69 -13.55
N THR A 428 16.49 16.86 -12.54
CA THR A 428 15.40 17.84 -12.53
C THR A 428 15.71 19.08 -11.70
N ALA A 429 16.93 19.23 -11.16
CA ALA A 429 17.31 20.33 -10.28
C ALA A 429 17.18 21.70 -10.93
N HIS A 430 17.42 21.81 -12.24
CA HIS A 430 17.20 23.06 -12.99
C HIS A 430 15.81 23.67 -12.77
N ARG A 431 14.76 22.84 -12.55
CA ARG A 431 13.40 23.35 -12.33
C ARG A 431 13.26 24.22 -11.10
N VAL A 432 14.00 23.92 -10.03
CA VAL A 432 13.99 24.70 -8.79
C VAL A 432 15.10 25.75 -8.78
N LEU A 433 16.27 25.44 -9.37
CA LEU A 433 17.39 26.37 -9.45
C LEU A 433 17.11 27.57 -10.37
N ASP A 434 16.27 27.39 -11.40
CA ASP A 434 15.84 28.45 -12.31
C ASP A 434 14.60 29.21 -11.81
N ASP A 435 13.97 28.76 -10.73
CA ASP A 435 12.80 29.42 -10.13
C ASP A 435 13.27 30.57 -9.22
N PRO A 436 13.01 31.85 -9.58
CA PRO A 436 13.45 32.99 -8.77
C PRO A 436 12.72 33.11 -7.43
N GLU A 437 11.60 32.42 -7.23
CA GLU A 437 10.86 32.40 -5.97
C GLU A 437 11.34 31.28 -5.03
N TRP A 438 12.15 30.34 -5.51
CA TRP A 438 12.66 29.24 -4.71
C TRP A 438 13.89 29.65 -3.88
N ASP A 439 13.80 29.49 -2.56
CA ASP A 439 14.81 29.92 -1.58
C ASP A 439 15.33 28.76 -0.71
N GLY A 440 15.59 27.61 -1.32
CA GLY A 440 16.10 26.43 -0.62
C GLY A 440 17.39 26.72 0.17
N GLU A 441 17.41 26.29 1.44
CA GLU A 441 18.55 26.48 2.35
C GLU A 441 19.90 25.98 1.79
N PHE A 442 19.87 24.92 1.01
CA PHE A 442 21.01 24.24 0.39
C PHE A 442 21.06 24.52 -1.13
N ALA A 443 20.63 25.69 -1.59
CA ALA A 443 20.59 26.03 -3.00
C ALA A 443 21.98 26.01 -3.67
N ASP A 444 23.01 26.45 -2.98
CA ASP A 444 24.39 26.45 -3.51
C ASP A 444 24.94 25.02 -3.60
N ASP A 445 24.78 24.20 -2.56
CA ASP A 445 25.17 22.78 -2.58
C ASP A 445 24.43 22.00 -3.69
N LEU A 446 23.14 22.32 -3.91
CA LEU A 446 22.37 21.74 -5.01
C LEU A 446 22.93 22.16 -6.38
N ARG A 447 23.32 23.42 -6.53
CA ARG A 447 23.91 23.94 -7.78
C ARG A 447 25.22 23.22 -8.08
N ASP A 448 26.10 23.11 -7.10
CA ASP A 448 27.40 22.43 -7.24
C ASP A 448 27.19 20.94 -7.61
N ALA A 449 26.30 20.23 -6.92
CA ALA A 449 25.99 18.84 -7.23
C ALA A 449 25.34 18.65 -8.62
N TYR A 450 24.54 19.62 -9.07
CA TYR A 450 23.95 19.60 -10.40
C TYR A 450 24.98 19.85 -11.50
N GLU A 451 25.92 20.78 -11.28
CA GLU A 451 27.04 21.05 -12.18
C GLU A 451 27.98 19.84 -12.29
N GLU A 452 28.32 19.20 -11.17
CA GLU A 452 29.10 17.95 -11.17
C GLU A 452 28.39 16.86 -11.97
N TRP A 453 27.09 16.67 -11.74
CA TRP A 453 26.29 15.69 -12.48
C TRP A 453 26.26 15.97 -14.00
N LEU A 454 26.31 17.24 -14.43
CA LEU A 454 26.39 17.61 -15.85
C LEU A 454 27.74 17.28 -16.48
N LEU A 455 28.84 17.39 -15.72
CA LEU A 455 30.19 17.10 -16.20
C LEU A 455 30.43 15.59 -16.41
N ASP A 456 29.78 14.73 -15.63
CA ASP A 456 29.94 13.27 -15.67
C ASP A 456 29.40 12.61 -16.95
N ASP A 457 28.41 13.21 -17.63
CA ASP A 457 27.89 12.70 -18.90
C ASP A 457 27.33 13.85 -19.75
N PRO A 458 28.21 14.58 -20.49
CA PRO A 458 27.83 15.77 -21.24
C PRO A 458 26.83 15.48 -22.38
N GLY A 459 26.58 14.21 -22.71
CA GLY A 459 25.55 13.80 -23.67
C GLY A 459 24.17 13.54 -23.05
N ARG A 460 23.97 13.75 -21.74
CA ARG A 460 22.68 13.50 -21.06
C ARG A 460 21.62 14.56 -21.34
N GLU A 461 21.99 15.82 -21.53
CA GLU A 461 21.00 16.88 -21.75
C GLU A 461 20.22 16.69 -23.05
N ASP A 462 20.92 16.28 -24.13
CA ASP A 462 20.29 16.04 -25.44
C ASP A 462 19.28 14.89 -25.44
N ARG A 463 19.32 13.99 -24.45
CA ARG A 463 18.36 12.88 -24.30
C ARG A 463 17.09 13.27 -23.53
N ARG A 464 16.98 14.51 -23.03
CA ARG A 464 15.86 14.96 -22.16
C ARG A 464 14.61 15.45 -22.93
N GLY A 465 14.70 15.65 -24.24
CA GLY A 465 13.60 16.17 -25.07
C GLY A 465 12.62 15.14 -25.65
N GLY A 466 12.68 13.88 -25.21
CA GLY A 466 11.91 12.75 -25.77
C GLY A 466 10.74 12.29 -24.90
#